data_AF-A0A523UJ43-F1
#
_entry.id   AF-A0A523UJ43-F1
#
_cell.length_a   1.000
_cell.length_b   1.000
_cell.length_c   1.000
_cell.angle_alpha   90.00
_cell.angle_beta   90.00
_cell.angle_gamma   90.00
#
_symmetry.space_group_name_H-M   'P 1'
#
loop_
_entity.id
_entity.type
_entity.pdbx_description
1 polymer ?
#
loop_
_entity_poly.entity_id
_entity_poly.type
_entity_poly.pdbx_seq_one_letter_code
_entity_poly.pdbx_strand_id
1 'polypeptide(L)'
;MLLGDVGTSYTKILNTEKDEYRVIKTLDLLKSDIRFDIACGHNAKLRADKVANELVALEKGSRRLIGNGNFLVVDVGSRDIKYVKMKSSKYEEMDWNALCGATLGFSIELLENHFNVKTSEIEKTSQSLGVTCGVLGMAKIFDKISEGYEINDVLASFVKGIAENVYKFIDEPEFFYLSGGLCNNSLFIKSFQCKVKPLGRFVLLEGLREIGDSGVR
;
A
#
# COMPACT_ATOMS: atom_id res chain seq x y z
N MET A 1 -9.44 0.42 22.98
CA MET A 1 -8.08 0.14 22.42
C MET A 1 -7.73 1.12 21.30
N LEU A 2 -6.46 1.49 21.21
CA LEU A 2 -5.86 2.24 20.11
C LEU A 2 -4.96 1.32 19.28
N LEU A 3 -5.28 1.16 18.00
CA LEU A 3 -4.57 0.28 17.06
C LEU A 3 -3.79 1.10 16.03
N GLY A 4 -2.64 0.59 15.59
CA GLY A 4 -1.76 1.32 14.68
C GLY A 4 -1.21 0.47 13.52
N ASP A 5 -1.40 0.93 12.29
CA ASP A 5 -0.58 0.53 11.14
C ASP A 5 0.50 1.62 10.95
N VAL A 6 1.66 1.38 11.54
CA VAL A 6 2.75 2.34 11.68
C VAL A 6 3.74 2.19 10.52
N GLY A 7 3.34 2.73 9.36
CA GLY A 7 4.15 2.76 8.16
C GLY A 7 5.35 3.73 8.25
N THR A 8 6.09 3.87 7.14
CA THR A 8 7.23 4.80 7.07
C THR A 8 6.81 6.25 6.79
N SER A 9 5.96 6.49 5.79
CA SER A 9 5.46 7.84 5.48
C SER A 9 4.28 8.24 6.36
N TYR A 10 3.34 7.29 6.55
CA TYR A 10 2.07 7.53 7.23
C TYR A 10 1.78 6.43 8.25
N THR A 11 1.23 6.87 9.39
CA THR A 11 0.63 6.01 10.40
C THR A 11 -0.89 6.09 10.27
N LYS A 12 -1.55 4.94 10.16
CA LYS A 12 -3.01 4.85 10.26
C LYS A 12 -3.36 4.39 11.67
N ILE A 13 -4.39 5.00 12.23
CA ILE A 13 -4.79 4.83 13.62
C ILE A 13 -6.27 4.48 13.65
N LEU A 14 -6.64 3.48 14.46
CA LEU A 14 -8.03 3.17 14.79
C LEU A 14 -8.22 3.29 16.30
N ASN A 15 -9.12 4.18 16.71
CA ASN A 15 -9.69 4.15 18.05
C ASN A 15 -10.92 3.24 18.02
N THR A 16 -10.79 2.05 18.61
CA THR A 16 -11.84 1.02 18.59
C THR A 16 -13.09 1.37 19.40
N GLU A 17 -12.97 2.22 20.43
CA GLU A 17 -14.09 2.65 21.28
C GLU A 17 -14.97 3.68 20.57
N LYS A 18 -14.35 4.53 19.75
CA LYS A 18 -15.05 5.58 18.98
C LYS A 18 -15.35 5.18 17.53
N ASP A 19 -14.84 4.04 17.10
CA ASP A 19 -14.81 3.60 15.69
C ASP A 19 -14.23 4.67 14.74
N GLU A 20 -13.16 5.35 15.20
CA GLU A 20 -12.59 6.50 14.50
C GLU A 20 -11.27 6.15 13.83
N TYR A 21 -11.19 6.36 12.51
CA TYR A 21 -9.99 6.18 11.71
C TYR A 21 -9.28 7.51 11.48
N ARG A 22 -7.97 7.52 11.66
CA ARG A 22 -7.13 8.68 11.39
C ARG A 22 -5.89 8.29 10.62
N VAL A 23 -5.37 9.23 9.84
CA VAL A 23 -4.07 9.11 9.17
C VAL A 23 -3.25 10.32 9.55
N ILE A 24 -2.02 10.09 10.02
CA ILE A 24 -1.04 11.14 10.32
C ILE A 24 0.27 10.81 9.63
N LYS A 25 1.13 11.81 9.40
CA LYS A 25 2.51 11.52 8.99
C LYS A 25 3.19 10.77 10.12
N THR A 26 3.97 9.74 9.79
CA THR A 26 4.69 8.97 10.81
C THR A 26 5.65 9.87 11.59
N LEU A 27 6.21 10.90 10.96
CA LEU A 27 7.04 11.89 11.65
C LEU A 27 6.28 12.64 12.76
N ASP A 28 4.99 12.93 12.56
CA ASP A 28 4.17 13.62 13.56
C ASP A 28 3.80 12.68 14.71
N LEU A 29 3.63 11.38 14.44
CA LEU A 29 3.51 10.36 15.49
C LEU A 29 4.71 10.39 16.42
N LEU A 30 5.93 10.46 15.87
CA LEU A 30 7.17 10.46 16.63
C LEU A 30 7.34 11.71 17.52
N LYS A 31 6.61 12.79 17.22
CA LYS A 31 6.57 14.03 18.02
C LYS A 31 5.40 14.08 19.02
N SER A 32 4.56 13.05 19.05
CA SER A 32 3.39 12.96 19.93
C SER A 32 3.62 11.99 21.09
N ASP A 33 2.68 11.93 22.02
CA ASP A 33 2.64 10.93 23.12
C ASP A 33 1.77 9.71 22.79
N ILE A 34 1.32 9.59 21.53
CA ILE A 34 0.47 8.46 21.11
C ILE A 34 1.23 7.14 21.25
N ARG A 35 0.56 6.15 21.83
CA ARG A 35 1.01 4.76 21.97
C ARG A 35 -0.14 3.81 21.66
N PHE A 36 0.16 2.70 20.99
CA PHE A 36 -0.81 1.73 20.51
C PHE A 36 -0.82 0.49 21.41
N ASP A 37 -2.00 -0.05 21.70
CA ASP A 37 -2.15 -1.33 22.39
C ASP A 37 -1.60 -2.46 21.51
N ILE A 38 -1.99 -2.44 20.22
CA ILE A 38 -1.52 -3.38 19.20
C ILE A 38 -1.19 -2.60 17.94
N ALA A 39 -0.02 -2.86 17.36
CA ALA A 39 0.36 -2.28 16.08
C ALA A 39 1.03 -3.28 15.15
N CYS A 40 0.98 -3.00 13.86
CA CYS A 40 1.85 -3.57 12.83
C CYS A 40 2.46 -2.43 12.01
N GLY A 41 3.23 -2.76 10.97
CA GLY A 41 3.96 -1.76 10.19
C GLY A 41 5.43 -1.68 10.60
N HIS A 42 6.26 -1.17 9.68
CA HIS A 42 7.71 -1.03 9.83
C HIS A 42 8.14 -0.39 11.16
N ASN A 43 7.40 0.61 11.63
CA ASN A 43 7.73 1.40 12.81
C ASN A 43 6.92 1.01 14.07
N ALA A 44 6.16 -0.10 14.02
CA ALA A 44 5.29 -0.52 15.12
C ALA A 44 6.01 -0.63 16.47
N LYS A 45 7.22 -1.21 16.46
CA LYS A 45 8.06 -1.41 17.65
C LYS A 45 8.40 -0.12 18.40
N LEU A 46 8.31 1.03 17.75
CA LEU A 46 8.63 2.32 18.37
C LEU A 46 7.53 2.82 19.31
N ARG A 47 6.27 2.41 19.08
CA ARG A 47 5.09 3.06 19.67
C ARG A 47 3.99 2.08 20.10
N ALA A 48 4.28 0.78 20.21
CA ALA A 48 3.27 -0.22 20.53
C ALA A 48 3.63 -1.11 21.73
N ASP A 49 2.62 -1.50 22.51
CA ASP A 49 2.75 -2.51 23.56
C ASP A 49 2.86 -3.92 22.98
N LYS A 50 2.03 -4.25 21.98
CA LYS A 50 2.12 -5.49 21.22
C LYS A 50 2.35 -5.22 19.73
N VAL A 51 3.26 -5.98 19.13
CA VAL A 51 3.49 -5.96 17.68
C VAL A 51 2.91 -7.21 17.05
N ALA A 52 1.99 -7.03 16.11
CA ALA A 52 1.40 -8.09 15.30
C ALA A 52 2.11 -8.21 13.94
N ASN A 53 2.07 -9.42 13.36
CA ASN A 53 2.59 -9.67 12.02
C ASN A 53 1.69 -9.01 10.97
N GLU A 54 2.28 -8.25 10.03
CA GLU A 54 1.56 -7.52 8.99
C GLU A 54 0.79 -8.41 8.01
N LEU A 55 1.33 -9.57 7.62
CA LEU A 55 0.64 -10.50 6.72
C LEU A 55 -0.56 -11.14 7.41
N VAL A 56 -0.44 -11.44 8.71
CA VAL A 56 -1.58 -11.92 9.53
C VAL A 56 -2.64 -10.83 9.67
N ALA A 57 -2.24 -9.58 9.92
CA ALA A 57 -3.18 -8.45 9.97
C ALA A 57 -3.86 -8.24 8.60
N LEU A 58 -3.11 -8.28 7.50
CA LEU A 58 -3.67 -8.16 6.15
C LEU A 58 -4.67 -9.28 5.85
N GLU A 59 -4.35 -10.53 6.18
CA GLU A 59 -5.24 -11.69 5.99
C GLU A 59 -6.55 -11.53 6.78
N LYS A 60 -6.44 -11.28 8.10
CA LYS A 60 -7.61 -11.13 8.98
C LYS A 60 -8.48 -9.94 8.59
N GLY A 61 -7.86 -8.80 8.28
CA GLY A 61 -8.57 -7.62 7.83
C GLY A 61 -9.28 -7.84 6.50
N SER A 62 -8.64 -8.58 5.59
CA SER A 62 -9.25 -8.92 4.31
C SER A 62 -10.44 -9.85 4.47
N ARG A 63 -10.36 -10.87 5.34
CA ARG A 63 -11.55 -11.69 5.67
C ARG A 63 -12.69 -10.89 6.24
N ARG A 64 -12.39 -9.91 7.11
CA ARG A 64 -13.41 -9.06 7.72
C ARG A 64 -14.14 -8.20 6.68
N LEU A 65 -13.44 -7.72 5.66
CA LEU A 65 -14.00 -6.85 4.63
C LEU A 65 -14.60 -7.59 3.42
N ILE A 66 -14.00 -8.72 3.03
CA ILE A 66 -14.35 -9.48 1.81
C ILE A 66 -15.26 -10.67 2.15
N GLY A 67 -15.13 -11.22 3.36
CA GLY A 67 -15.73 -12.49 3.77
C GLY A 67 -14.77 -13.67 3.62
N ASN A 68 -15.28 -14.87 3.92
CA ASN A 68 -14.56 -16.12 3.73
C ASN A 68 -14.70 -16.61 2.28
N GLY A 69 -13.65 -17.19 1.72
CA GLY A 69 -13.70 -17.76 0.37
C GLY A 69 -12.36 -17.68 -0.34
N ASN A 70 -12.43 -17.45 -1.66
CA ASN A 70 -11.28 -17.28 -2.52
C ASN A 70 -11.05 -15.78 -2.75
N PHE A 71 -9.86 -15.29 -2.44
CA PHE A 71 -9.48 -13.91 -2.77
C PHE A 71 -7.96 -13.78 -2.85
N LEU A 72 -7.53 -12.78 -3.62
CA LEU A 72 -6.17 -12.27 -3.61
C LEU A 72 -6.24 -10.81 -3.19
N VAL A 73 -5.57 -10.47 -2.09
CA VAL A 73 -5.41 -9.09 -1.63
C VAL A 73 -3.95 -8.69 -1.77
N VAL A 74 -3.72 -7.48 -2.29
CA VAL A 74 -2.39 -6.92 -2.51
C VAL A 74 -2.34 -5.59 -1.79
N ASP A 75 -1.47 -5.45 -0.80
CA ASP A 75 -1.23 -4.21 -0.09
C ASP A 75 0.02 -3.54 -0.67
N VAL A 76 -0.17 -2.33 -1.22
CA VAL A 76 0.92 -1.54 -1.80
C VAL A 76 1.19 -0.33 -0.90
N GLY A 77 2.29 -0.44 -0.15
CA GLY A 77 2.76 0.56 0.78
C GLY A 77 3.76 1.55 0.17
N SER A 78 4.41 2.31 1.05
CA SER A 78 5.49 3.24 0.68
C SER A 78 6.85 2.56 0.49
N ARG A 79 7.02 1.34 1.02
CA ARG A 79 8.31 0.60 1.05
C ARG A 79 8.24 -0.87 0.70
N ASP A 80 7.05 -1.47 0.78
CA ASP A 80 6.81 -2.88 0.52
C ASP A 80 5.51 -3.10 -0.28
N ILE A 81 5.52 -4.17 -1.07
CA ILE A 81 4.32 -4.77 -1.63
C ILE A 81 4.20 -6.14 -0.97
N LYS A 82 3.01 -6.46 -0.51
CA LYS A 82 2.70 -7.74 0.11
C LYS A 82 1.37 -8.23 -0.40
N TYR A 83 1.21 -9.54 -0.53
CA TYR A 83 -0.08 -10.10 -0.90
C TYR A 83 -0.43 -11.31 -0.07
N VAL A 84 -1.73 -11.59 0.02
CA VAL A 84 -2.28 -12.82 0.61
C VAL A 84 -3.29 -13.40 -0.36
N LYS A 85 -3.11 -14.67 -0.70
CA LYS A 85 -3.98 -15.47 -1.56
C LYS A 85 -4.65 -16.55 -0.72
N MET A 86 -5.97 -16.57 -0.81
CA MET A 86 -6.84 -17.48 -0.09
C MET A 86 -7.60 -18.36 -1.06
N LYS A 87 -7.73 -19.64 -0.71
CA LYS A 87 -8.50 -20.63 -1.47
C LYS A 87 -9.26 -21.56 -0.53
N SER A 88 -10.54 -21.73 -0.80
CA SER A 88 -11.47 -22.50 0.04
C SER A 88 -11.42 -22.07 1.50
N SER A 89 -11.34 -20.75 1.74
CA SER A 89 -11.19 -20.15 3.07
C SER A 89 -9.91 -20.54 3.84
N LYS A 90 -8.93 -21.12 3.16
CA LYS A 90 -7.62 -21.49 3.69
C LYS A 90 -6.53 -20.66 3.01
N TYR A 91 -5.43 -20.51 3.72
CA TYR A 91 -4.22 -19.91 3.19
C TYR A 91 -3.68 -20.75 2.02
N GLU A 92 -3.47 -20.10 0.87
CA GLU A 92 -2.85 -20.72 -0.31
C GLU A 92 -1.41 -20.21 -0.46
N GLU A 93 -1.22 -18.90 -0.45
CA GLU A 93 0.07 -18.26 -0.76
C GLU A 93 0.14 -16.84 -0.17
N MET A 94 1.34 -16.42 0.25
CA MET A 94 1.67 -15.03 0.58
C MET A 94 3.12 -14.80 0.17
N ASP A 95 3.38 -13.60 -0.30
CA ASP A 95 4.74 -13.12 -0.51
C ASP A 95 4.85 -11.66 -0.09
N TRP A 96 6.08 -11.26 0.21
CA TRP A 96 6.45 -9.93 0.64
C TRP A 96 7.71 -9.50 -0.10
N ASN A 97 7.53 -8.57 -1.04
CA ASN A 97 8.63 -7.89 -1.69
C ASN A 97 9.05 -6.65 -0.89
N ALA A 98 10.10 -6.79 -0.09
CA ALA A 98 10.70 -5.69 0.66
C ALA A 98 11.78 -4.97 -0.18
N LEU A 99 11.87 -3.64 -0.03
CA LEU A 99 12.95 -2.75 -0.51
C LEU A 99 12.84 -2.27 -1.97
N CYS A 100 12.99 -3.15 -2.96
CA CYS A 100 13.22 -2.71 -4.35
C CYS A 100 11.91 -2.48 -5.11
N GLY A 101 10.94 -3.39 -4.94
CA GLY A 101 9.66 -3.34 -5.64
C GLY A 101 8.69 -2.27 -5.13
N ALA A 102 9.00 -1.55 -4.05
CA ALA A 102 7.95 -0.88 -3.29
C ALA A 102 8.33 0.43 -2.59
N THR A 103 9.52 0.96 -2.83
CA THR A 103 9.75 2.42 -2.74
C THR A 103 8.88 3.21 -3.72
N LEU A 104 8.07 2.53 -4.54
CA LEU A 104 7.22 3.07 -5.58
C LEU A 104 6.15 4.04 -5.06
N GLY A 105 5.46 3.72 -3.97
CA GLY A 105 4.48 4.63 -3.37
C GLY A 105 5.14 5.92 -2.86
N PHE A 106 6.32 5.79 -2.25
CA PHE A 106 7.11 6.96 -1.83
C PHE A 106 7.68 7.73 -3.02
N SER A 107 8.12 7.05 -4.09
CA SER A 107 8.61 7.70 -5.31
C SER A 107 7.52 8.51 -5.98
N ILE A 108 6.30 7.98 -6.10
CA ILE A 108 5.15 8.75 -6.62
C ILE A 108 4.94 10.00 -5.76
N GLU A 109 4.85 9.85 -4.45
CA GLU A 109 4.65 10.99 -3.53
C GLU A 109 5.79 12.02 -3.62
N LEU A 110 7.04 11.58 -3.75
CA LEU A 110 8.19 12.47 -3.90
C LEU A 110 8.11 13.27 -5.20
N LEU A 111 7.75 12.63 -6.31
CA LEU A 111 7.62 13.26 -7.62
C LEU A 111 6.42 14.22 -7.67
N GLU A 112 5.28 13.83 -7.08
CA GLU A 112 4.10 14.69 -6.94
C GLU A 112 4.47 16.00 -6.22
N ASN A 113 5.19 15.89 -5.11
CA ASN A 113 5.65 17.06 -4.35
C ASN A 113 6.69 17.88 -5.11
N HIS A 114 7.65 17.22 -5.78
CA HIS A 114 8.74 17.90 -6.48
C HIS A 114 8.25 18.72 -7.67
N PHE A 115 7.33 18.16 -8.46
CA PHE A 115 6.78 18.81 -9.65
C PHE A 115 5.47 19.58 -9.38
N ASN A 116 4.97 19.54 -8.14
CA ASN A 116 3.68 20.12 -7.74
C ASN A 116 2.53 19.63 -8.62
N VAL A 117 2.44 18.31 -8.79
CA VAL A 117 1.44 17.61 -9.60
C VAL A 117 0.74 16.55 -8.75
N LYS A 118 -0.45 16.14 -9.18
CA LYS A 118 -1.18 15.02 -8.57
C LYS A 118 -1.37 13.94 -9.62
N THR A 119 -0.65 12.84 -9.49
CA THR A 119 -0.74 11.72 -10.43
C THR A 119 -2.13 11.09 -10.47
N SER A 120 -2.91 11.19 -9.40
CA SER A 120 -4.33 10.79 -9.39
C SER A 120 -5.20 11.59 -10.39
N GLU A 121 -4.81 12.80 -10.75
CA GLU A 121 -5.52 13.69 -11.68
C GLU A 121 -5.01 13.57 -13.13
N ILE A 122 -3.93 12.80 -13.36
CA ILE A 122 -3.33 12.60 -14.70
C ILE A 122 -4.08 11.51 -15.48
N GLU A 123 -4.16 11.67 -16.80
CA GLU A 123 -4.76 10.69 -17.70
C GLU A 123 -3.91 9.41 -17.82
N LYS A 124 -4.57 8.27 -18.02
CA LYS A 124 -3.87 7.00 -18.21
C LYS A 124 -3.13 7.00 -19.57
N THR A 125 -1.97 6.36 -19.60
CA THR A 125 -1.20 6.16 -20.84
C THR A 125 -1.12 4.68 -21.21
N SER A 126 -0.89 4.40 -22.50
CA SER A 126 -0.51 3.06 -22.97
C SER A 126 1.00 2.81 -22.88
N GLN A 127 1.81 3.85 -22.70
CA GLN A 127 3.27 3.75 -22.63
C GLN A 127 3.73 3.43 -21.22
N SER A 128 4.66 2.48 -21.08
CA SER A 128 5.24 2.10 -19.80
C SER A 128 6.71 2.51 -19.75
N LEU A 129 7.08 3.30 -18.74
CA LEU A 129 8.46 3.52 -18.39
C LEU A 129 8.89 2.29 -17.60
N GLY A 130 9.45 1.26 -18.25
CA GLY A 130 9.78 0.00 -17.59
C GLY A 130 10.53 0.20 -16.26
N VAL A 131 9.84 -0.08 -15.15
CA VAL A 131 10.29 0.20 -13.79
C VAL A 131 10.46 -1.11 -13.03
N THR A 132 11.71 -1.43 -12.72
CA THR A 132 12.06 -2.53 -11.80
C THR A 132 12.21 -2.04 -10.37
N CYS A 133 12.59 -0.76 -10.20
CA CYS A 133 12.86 -0.10 -8.93
C CYS A 133 12.44 1.37 -9.02
N GLY A 134 11.78 1.90 -7.99
CA GLY A 134 11.33 3.30 -7.97
C GLY A 134 12.48 4.29 -8.10
N VAL A 135 13.62 4.00 -7.48
CA VAL A 135 14.82 4.84 -7.54
C VAL A 135 15.40 4.91 -8.96
N LEU A 136 15.53 3.76 -9.63
CA LEU A 136 16.02 3.72 -11.02
C LEU A 136 15.00 4.34 -11.99
N GLY A 137 13.71 4.19 -11.71
CA GLY A 137 12.66 4.83 -12.50
C GLY A 137 12.68 6.35 -12.38
N MET A 138 12.97 6.90 -11.20
CA MET A 138 13.13 8.36 -11.01
C MET A 138 14.27 8.92 -11.86
N ALA A 139 15.42 8.24 -11.95
CA ALA A 139 16.51 8.69 -12.83
C ALA A 139 16.03 8.81 -14.29
N LYS A 140 15.33 7.79 -14.80
CA LYS A 140 14.75 7.81 -16.15
C LYS A 140 13.72 8.93 -16.36
N ILE A 141 12.96 9.29 -15.33
CA ILE A 141 12.01 10.40 -15.39
C ILE A 141 12.75 11.71 -15.65
N PHE A 142 13.82 11.98 -14.91
CA PHE A 142 14.63 13.20 -15.11
C PHE A 142 15.32 13.22 -16.48
N ASP A 143 15.81 12.07 -16.96
CA ASP A 143 16.34 11.96 -18.32
C ASP A 143 15.28 12.36 -19.37
N LYS A 144 14.06 11.79 -19.27
CA LYS A 144 12.95 12.09 -20.19
C LYS A 144 12.52 13.56 -20.15
N ILE A 145 12.47 14.16 -18.98
CA ILE A 145 12.17 15.59 -18.86
C ILE A 145 13.26 16.44 -19.53
N SER A 146 14.54 16.06 -19.37
CA SER A 146 15.64 16.78 -20.03
C SER A 146 15.63 16.64 -21.55
N GLU A 147 15.08 15.53 -22.07
CA GLU A 147 14.81 15.31 -23.49
C GLU A 147 13.60 16.13 -24.03
N GLY A 148 12.89 16.87 -23.17
CA GLY A 148 11.77 17.73 -23.55
C GLY A 148 10.39 17.07 -23.52
N TYR A 149 10.25 15.91 -22.87
CA TYR A 149 8.94 15.25 -22.71
C TYR A 149 8.09 15.95 -21.64
N GLU A 150 6.78 16.00 -21.88
CA GLU A 150 5.81 16.57 -20.94
C GLU A 150 5.77 15.80 -19.62
N ILE A 151 5.79 16.55 -18.51
CA ILE A 151 5.90 15.98 -17.17
C ILE A 151 4.77 14.98 -16.87
N ASN A 152 3.55 15.31 -17.28
CA ASN A 152 2.38 14.46 -17.02
C ASN A 152 2.48 13.13 -17.78
N ASP A 153 2.97 13.14 -19.02
CA ASP A 153 3.15 11.93 -19.83
C ASP A 153 4.23 11.02 -19.23
N VAL A 154 5.35 11.62 -18.80
CA VAL A 154 6.45 10.90 -18.15
C VAL A 154 5.97 10.26 -16.84
N LEU A 155 5.25 11.00 -15.99
CA LEU A 155 4.72 10.46 -14.74
C LEU A 155 3.64 9.41 -14.97
N ALA A 156 2.77 9.58 -15.98
CA ALA A 156 1.79 8.57 -16.35
C ALA A 156 2.46 7.25 -16.72
N SER A 157 3.52 7.31 -17.52
CA SER A 157 4.26 6.13 -17.95
C SER A 157 5.04 5.46 -16.80
N PHE A 158 5.53 6.25 -15.84
CA PHE A 158 6.16 5.74 -14.62
C PHE A 158 5.16 5.00 -13.72
N VAL A 159 3.98 5.60 -13.45
CA VAL A 159 2.93 4.95 -12.66
C VAL A 159 2.43 3.67 -13.34
N LYS A 160 2.36 3.66 -14.68
CA LYS A 160 2.06 2.43 -15.42
C LYS A 160 3.13 1.34 -15.21
N GLY A 161 4.41 1.69 -15.30
CA GLY A 161 5.51 0.75 -15.06
C GLY A 161 5.46 0.16 -13.64
N ILE A 162 5.09 0.96 -12.64
CA ILE A 162 4.84 0.50 -11.27
C ILE A 162 3.71 -0.53 -11.23
N ALA A 163 2.56 -0.24 -11.84
CA ALA A 163 1.42 -1.14 -11.86
C ALA A 163 1.76 -2.48 -12.56
N GLU A 164 2.50 -2.44 -13.67
CA GLU A 164 2.97 -3.65 -14.36
C GLU A 164 3.92 -4.48 -13.49
N ASN A 165 4.80 -3.85 -12.71
CA ASN A 165 5.69 -4.56 -11.79
C ASN A 165 4.90 -5.26 -10.67
N VAL A 166 3.90 -4.56 -10.08
CA VAL A 166 2.99 -5.15 -9.10
C VAL A 166 2.22 -6.32 -9.71
N TYR A 167 1.70 -6.15 -10.94
CA TYR A 167 0.91 -7.16 -11.63
C TYR A 167 1.71 -8.45 -11.88
N LYS A 168 2.96 -8.32 -12.31
CA LYS A 168 3.89 -9.46 -12.47
C LYS A 168 4.22 -10.13 -11.14
N PHE A 169 4.40 -9.35 -10.08
CA PHE A 169 4.72 -9.87 -8.74
C PHE A 169 3.59 -10.77 -8.17
N ILE A 170 2.35 -10.53 -8.58
CA ILE A 170 1.18 -11.28 -8.10
C ILE A 170 0.69 -12.35 -9.10
N ASP A 171 1.54 -12.71 -10.07
CA ASP A 171 1.27 -13.72 -11.10
C ASP A 171 0.09 -13.39 -12.02
N GLU A 172 -0.01 -12.10 -12.41
CA GLU A 172 -0.90 -11.60 -13.48
C GLU A 172 -2.37 -12.09 -13.42
N PRO A 173 -3.08 -11.91 -12.29
CA PRO A 173 -4.42 -12.46 -12.08
C PRO A 173 -5.50 -11.67 -12.82
N GLU A 174 -6.60 -12.33 -13.20
CA GLU A 174 -7.75 -11.65 -13.80
C GLU A 174 -8.44 -10.64 -12.85
N PHE A 175 -8.34 -10.87 -11.54
CA PHE A 175 -8.94 -10.02 -10.52
C PHE A 175 -8.16 -10.07 -9.20
N PHE A 176 -7.99 -8.91 -8.55
CA PHE A 176 -7.50 -8.83 -7.17
C PHE A 176 -8.08 -7.63 -6.41
N TYR A 177 -7.97 -7.70 -5.09
CA TYR A 177 -8.29 -6.61 -4.17
C TYR A 177 -7.03 -5.80 -3.84
N LEU A 178 -7.14 -4.48 -3.89
CA LEU A 178 -6.03 -3.58 -3.58
C LEU A 178 -6.21 -2.98 -2.18
N SER A 179 -5.15 -2.98 -1.37
CA SER A 179 -5.03 -2.32 -0.08
C SER A 179 -3.84 -1.34 -0.11
N GLY A 180 -3.78 -0.45 0.89
CA GLY A 180 -2.62 0.40 1.13
C GLY A 180 -2.78 1.82 0.60
N GLY A 181 -1.65 2.55 0.50
CA GLY A 181 -1.65 3.98 0.20
C GLY A 181 -2.13 4.29 -1.22
N LEU A 182 -1.69 3.48 -2.19
CA LEU A 182 -2.01 3.67 -3.60
C LEU A 182 -3.45 3.33 -4.00
N CYS A 183 -4.27 2.82 -3.07
CA CYS A 183 -5.72 2.68 -3.28
C CYS A 183 -6.42 4.01 -3.62
N ASN A 184 -5.83 5.14 -3.23
CA ASN A 184 -6.40 6.45 -3.50
C ASN A 184 -5.81 7.11 -4.75
N ASN A 185 -4.94 6.41 -5.48
CA ASN A 185 -4.36 6.90 -6.71
C ASN A 185 -5.11 6.31 -7.92
N SER A 186 -6.01 7.11 -8.51
CA SER A 186 -6.84 6.70 -9.64
C SER A 186 -6.05 6.30 -10.87
N LEU A 187 -4.94 6.99 -11.16
CA LEU A 187 -4.07 6.62 -12.27
C LEU A 187 -3.45 5.24 -12.04
N PHE A 188 -2.93 4.98 -10.84
CA PHE A 188 -2.37 3.67 -10.49
C PHE A 188 -3.39 2.54 -10.67
N ILE A 189 -4.62 2.71 -10.20
CA ILE A 189 -5.69 1.70 -10.36
C ILE A 189 -6.03 1.50 -11.85
N LYS A 190 -6.12 2.59 -12.63
CA LYS A 190 -6.45 2.53 -14.07
C LYS A 190 -5.32 1.97 -14.94
N SER A 191 -4.10 1.87 -14.40
CA SER A 191 -2.93 1.34 -15.12
C SER A 191 -2.89 -0.19 -15.18
N PHE A 192 -3.67 -0.89 -14.34
CA PHE A 192 -3.80 -2.34 -14.43
C PHE A 192 -4.64 -2.76 -15.63
N GLN A 193 -4.27 -3.88 -16.25
CA GLN A 193 -4.99 -4.47 -17.38
C GLN A 193 -6.06 -5.47 -16.95
N CYS A 194 -6.19 -5.71 -15.64
CA CYS A 194 -7.17 -6.61 -15.05
C CYS A 194 -8.16 -5.84 -14.16
N LYS A 195 -9.13 -6.57 -13.59
CA LYS A 195 -10.08 -5.95 -12.65
C LYS A 195 -9.41 -5.75 -11.30
N VAL A 196 -9.51 -4.54 -10.76
CA VAL A 196 -8.98 -4.19 -9.43
C VAL A 196 -10.10 -3.63 -8.57
N LYS A 197 -10.25 -4.13 -7.34
CA LYS A 197 -11.20 -3.59 -6.36
C LYS A 197 -10.47 -3.02 -5.14
N PRO A 198 -10.42 -1.69 -4.96
CA PRO A 198 -9.84 -1.09 -3.76
C PRO A 198 -10.65 -1.46 -2.51
N LEU A 199 -9.94 -1.83 -1.44
CA LEU A 199 -10.44 -2.01 -0.07
C LEU A 199 -10.13 -0.81 0.83
N GLY A 200 -9.28 0.10 0.34
CA GLY A 200 -8.82 1.26 1.08
C GLY A 200 -7.55 0.99 1.89
N ARG A 201 -7.21 1.95 2.75
CA ARG A 201 -5.91 2.01 3.45
C ARG A 201 -5.95 1.49 4.90
N PHE A 202 -7.07 0.92 5.33
CA PHE A 202 -7.32 0.53 6.72
C PHE A 202 -7.46 -0.99 6.92
N VAL A 203 -7.22 -1.80 5.88
CA VAL A 203 -7.35 -3.26 5.96
C VAL A 203 -6.51 -3.84 7.11
N LEU A 204 -5.28 -3.35 7.30
CA LEU A 204 -4.45 -3.83 8.41
C LEU A 204 -5.04 -3.51 9.78
N LEU A 205 -5.69 -2.34 9.95
CA LEU A 205 -6.34 -1.97 11.21
C LEU A 205 -7.52 -2.90 11.51
N GLU A 206 -8.29 -3.29 10.50
CA GLU A 206 -9.34 -4.30 10.64
C GLU A 206 -8.79 -5.65 11.10
N GLY A 207 -7.61 -6.03 10.60
CA GLY A 207 -6.92 -7.22 11.06
C GLY A 207 -6.44 -7.12 12.50
N LEU A 208 -5.88 -5.97 12.89
CA LEU A 208 -5.48 -5.72 14.28
C LEU A 208 -6.68 -5.74 15.24
N ARG A 209 -7.83 -5.22 14.80
CA ARG A 209 -9.09 -5.26 15.56
C ARG A 209 -9.50 -6.70 15.84
N GLU A 210 -9.50 -7.54 14.81
CA GLU A 210 -9.78 -8.97 14.95
C GLU A 210 -8.79 -9.69 15.89
N ILE A 211 -7.49 -9.35 15.82
CA ILE A 211 -6.46 -9.90 16.71
C ILE A 211 -6.70 -9.51 18.16
N GLY A 212 -7.08 -8.25 18.41
CA GLY A 212 -7.42 -7.74 19.74
C GLY A 212 -8.66 -8.42 20.31
N ASP A 213 -9.71 -8.54 19.50
CA ASP A 213 -10.98 -9.17 19.90
C ASP A 213 -10.82 -10.66 20.22
N SER A 214 -9.92 -11.35 19.51
CA SER A 214 -9.68 -12.80 19.69
C SER A 214 -8.87 -13.15 20.94
N GLY A 215 -8.34 -12.17 21.69
CA GLY A 215 -7.59 -12.40 22.93
C GLY A 215 -6.31 -13.23 22.78
N VAL A 216 -5.84 -13.47 21.56
CA VAL A 216 -4.66 -14.31 21.30
C VAL A 216 -3.44 -13.58 21.85
N ARG A 217 -2.93 -14.05 23.00
CA ARG A 217 -1.65 -13.66 23.58
C ARG A 217 -0.51 -14.12 22.69
#